data_AF-A0A7X0H638-F1
#
_entry.id   AF-A0A7X0H638-F1
#
_cell.length_a   1.000
_cell.length_b   1.000
_cell.length_c   1.000
_cell.angle_alpha   90.00
_cell.angle_beta   90.00
_cell.angle_gamma   90.00
#
_symmetry.space_group_name_H-M   'P 1'
#
loop_
_entity.id
_entity.type
_entity.pdbx_description
1 polymer ?
#
loop_
_entity_poly.entity_id
_entity_poly.type
_entity_poly.pdbx_seq_one_letter_code
_entity_poly.pdbx_strand_id
1 'polypeptide(L)'
;MSRDISLDQYDIVYPLRRFPDHVEPFPTIYYLTDPQLLHAMSELERLNTVGRLEKRLAEDAELRAAYHADHAEYRDTRWAMLTEEDRAAVEASPSLAKSFAWGIAGIANFDTVKCLHAHMAHHLANAERGGTTIGRCIEELLDG
;
A
#
# COMPACT_ATOMS: atom_id res chain seq x y z
N MET A 1 22.45 10.04 10.73
CA MET A 1 21.52 11.11 11.17
C MET A 1 20.30 10.41 11.73
N SER A 2 20.08 10.50 13.03
CA SER A 2 18.93 9.86 13.69
C SER A 2 17.67 10.49 13.13
N ARG A 3 16.89 9.75 12.34
CA ARG A 3 15.54 10.21 11.95
C ARG A 3 14.74 10.17 13.24
N ASP A 4 14.38 11.34 13.77
CA ASP A 4 13.38 11.45 14.83
C ASP A 4 12.12 10.76 14.30
N ILE A 5 11.78 9.61 14.88
CA ILE A 5 10.58 8.86 14.54
C ILE A 5 9.43 9.66 15.12
N SER A 6 8.88 10.58 14.33
CA SER A 6 7.57 11.16 14.60
C SER A 6 6.57 10.01 14.71
N LEU A 7 5.76 9.99 15.77
CA LEU A 7 4.77 8.92 16.01
C LEU A 7 3.57 8.99 15.03
N ASP A 8 3.52 10.01 14.18
CA ASP A 8 2.36 10.33 13.32
C ASP A 8 2.69 10.18 11.82
N GLN A 9 3.49 9.19 11.43
CA GLN A 9 3.90 9.04 10.03
C GLN A 9 2.82 8.41 9.13
N TYR A 10 2.02 7.50 9.70
CA TYR A 10 0.89 6.89 9.02
C TYR A 10 -0.22 6.51 9.99
N ASP A 11 -1.45 6.46 9.49
CA ASP A 11 -2.62 5.91 10.18
C ASP A 11 -2.95 4.51 9.66
N ILE A 12 -3.46 3.65 10.54
CA ILE A 12 -4.07 2.38 10.17
C ILE A 12 -5.57 2.60 9.96
N VAL A 13 -6.06 2.27 8.77
CA VAL A 13 -7.46 2.46 8.38
C VAL A 13 -8.15 1.12 8.20
N TYR A 14 -9.35 1.00 8.76
CA TYR A 14 -10.14 -0.22 8.62
C TYR A 14 -10.47 -0.51 7.14
N PRO A 15 -10.43 -1.78 6.68
CA PRO A 15 -10.59 -2.15 5.27
C PRO A 15 -11.93 -1.80 4.62
N LEU A 16 -12.93 -1.46 5.44
CA LEU A 16 -14.29 -1.13 5.04
C LEU A 16 -14.69 0.22 5.60
N ARG A 17 -15.36 1.02 4.77
CA ARG A 17 -16.04 2.24 5.20
C ARG A 17 -17.53 1.96 5.31
N ARG A 18 -18.13 2.34 6.43
CA ARG A 18 -19.57 2.19 6.66
C ARG A 18 -20.31 3.48 6.31
N PHE A 19 -21.41 3.32 5.58
CA PHE A 19 -22.43 4.32 5.32
C PHE A 19 -23.76 3.84 5.93
N PRO A 20 -24.77 4.71 6.05
CA PRO A 20 -26.06 4.33 6.65
C PRO A 20 -26.76 3.14 5.98
N ASP A 21 -26.55 2.95 4.68
CA ASP A 21 -27.25 1.98 3.83
C ASP A 21 -26.35 0.90 3.22
N HIS A 22 -25.03 1.08 3.22
CA HIS A 22 -24.09 0.13 2.64
C HIS A 22 -22.67 0.24 3.23
N VAL A 23 -21.79 -0.66 2.81
CA VAL A 23 -20.35 -0.59 3.09
C VAL A 23 -19.56 -0.58 1.78
N GLU A 24 -18.44 0.14 1.78
CA GLU A 24 -17.53 0.21 0.63
C GLU A 24 -16.12 -0.22 1.04
N PRO A 25 -15.33 -0.81 0.12
CA PRO A 25 -13.95 -1.14 0.39
C PRO A 25 -13.11 0.13 0.46
N PHE A 26 -12.31 0.27 1.51
CA PHE A 26 -11.32 1.32 1.56
C PHE A 26 -10.05 0.88 0.79
N PRO A 27 -9.45 1.74 -0.06
CA PRO A 27 -8.41 1.32 -1.01
C PRO A 27 -7.04 1.07 -0.38
N THR A 28 -6.78 1.60 0.81
CA THR A 28 -5.52 1.40 1.55
C THR A 28 -5.74 1.18 3.05
N ILE A 29 -5.09 0.21 3.69
CA ILE A 29 -5.15 0.04 5.17
C ILE A 29 -4.07 0.86 5.90
N TYR A 30 -3.14 1.46 5.15
CA TYR A 30 -2.12 2.37 5.68
C TYR A 30 -2.22 3.70 4.94
N TYR A 31 -2.40 4.79 5.69
CA TYR A 31 -2.59 6.13 5.14
C TYR A 31 -1.44 7.03 5.57
N LEU A 32 -0.66 7.55 4.62
CA LEU A 32 0.48 8.41 4.93
C LEU A 32 0.00 9.76 5.47
N THR A 33 0.45 10.16 6.65
CA THR A 33 0.03 11.40 7.34
C THR A 33 1.15 12.42 7.49
N ASP A 34 2.42 11.99 7.43
CA ASP A 34 3.57 12.89 7.50
C ASP A 34 3.57 13.88 6.32
N PRO A 35 3.45 15.20 6.56
CA PRO A 35 3.42 16.21 5.50
C PRO A 35 4.70 16.28 4.67
N GLN A 36 5.87 16.02 5.28
CA GLN A 36 7.15 16.04 4.59
C GLN A 36 7.25 14.84 3.65
N LEU A 37 6.86 13.65 4.10
CA LEU A 37 6.83 12.46 3.25
C LEU A 37 5.79 12.59 2.15
N LEU A 38 4.59 13.11 2.45
CA LEU A 38 3.57 13.38 1.41
C LEU A 38 4.12 14.31 0.32
N HIS A 39 4.82 15.38 0.70
CA HIS A 39 5.45 16.28 -0.25
C HIS A 39 6.54 15.57 -1.07
N ALA A 40 7.41 14.79 -0.42
CA ALA A 40 8.45 14.03 -1.11
C ALA A 40 7.87 13.02 -2.11
N MET A 41 6.79 12.32 -1.76
CA MET A 41 6.12 11.38 -2.66
C MET A 41 5.53 12.09 -3.87
N SER A 42 4.94 13.28 -3.64
CA SER A 42 4.38 14.10 -4.71
C SER A 42 5.46 14.58 -5.69
N GLU A 43 6.63 14.97 -5.19
CA GLU A 43 7.77 15.35 -6.03
C GLU A 43 8.32 14.14 -6.83
N LEU A 44 8.46 12.98 -6.21
CA LEU A 44 8.89 11.77 -6.91
C LEU A 44 7.90 11.36 -8.01
N GLU A 45 6.59 11.47 -7.76
CA GLU A 45 5.55 11.23 -8.76
C GLU A 45 5.64 12.23 -9.92
N ARG A 46 5.86 13.51 -9.63
CA ARG A 46 6.10 14.55 -10.64
C ARG A 46 7.32 14.26 -11.51
N LEU A 47 8.34 13.61 -10.95
CA LEU A 47 9.54 13.15 -11.65
C LEU A 47 9.36 11.81 -12.40
N ASN A 48 8.12 11.34 -12.56
CA ASN A 48 7.77 10.09 -13.24
C ASN A 48 8.46 8.85 -12.61
N THR A 49 8.64 8.86 -11.29
CA THR A 49 9.26 7.74 -10.58
C THR A 49 8.44 6.46 -10.70
N VAL A 50 7.11 6.55 -10.76
CA VAL A 50 6.21 5.41 -11.02
C VAL A 50 6.62 4.67 -12.30
N GLY A 51 6.72 5.37 -13.44
CA GLY A 51 7.12 4.73 -14.70
C GLY A 51 8.55 4.17 -14.66
N ARG A 52 9.47 4.77 -13.90
CA ARG A 52 10.82 4.23 -13.69
C ARG A 52 10.80 2.94 -12.88
N LEU A 53 9.97 2.86 -11.84
CA LEU A 53 9.80 1.65 -11.01
C LEU A 53 9.13 0.53 -11.79
N GLU A 54 8.07 0.83 -12.55
CA GLU A 54 7.40 -0.15 -13.42
C GLU A 54 8.36 -0.71 -14.48
N LYS A 55 9.23 0.14 -15.07
CA LYS A 55 10.28 -0.33 -15.97
C LYS A 55 11.26 -1.27 -15.25
N ARG A 56 11.70 -0.92 -14.04
CA ARG A 56 12.58 -1.81 -13.23
C ARG A 56 11.89 -3.15 -12.94
N LEU A 57 10.61 -3.15 -12.55
CA LEU A 57 9.83 -4.36 -12.32
C LEU A 57 9.70 -5.24 -13.58
N ALA A 58 9.60 -4.62 -14.77
CA ALA A 58 9.55 -5.35 -16.03
C ALA A 58 10.89 -6.02 -16.40
N GLU A 59 12.01 -5.43 -15.97
CA GLU A 59 13.37 -5.87 -16.29
C GLU A 59 13.96 -6.82 -15.23
N ASP A 60 13.46 -6.76 -13.98
CA ASP A 60 13.96 -7.53 -12.84
C ASP A 60 12.88 -8.49 -12.29
N ALA A 61 13.05 -9.77 -12.60
CA ALA A 61 12.11 -10.81 -12.19
C ALA A 61 12.10 -11.07 -10.67
N GLU A 62 13.21 -10.86 -9.97
CA GLU A 62 13.30 -11.04 -8.52
C GLU A 62 12.60 -9.89 -7.80
N LEU A 63 12.82 -8.66 -8.25
CA LEU A 63 12.12 -7.48 -7.74
C LEU A 63 10.62 -7.60 -7.95
N ARG A 64 10.19 -8.06 -9.13
CA ARG A 64 8.77 -8.29 -9.42
C ARG A 64 8.16 -9.36 -8.53
N ALA A 65 8.86 -10.47 -8.31
CA ALA A 65 8.39 -11.53 -7.42
C ALA A 65 8.24 -11.04 -5.98
N ALA A 66 9.20 -10.25 -5.48
CA ALA A 66 9.12 -9.63 -4.16
C ALA A 66 7.94 -8.65 -4.06
N TYR A 67 7.71 -7.84 -5.10
CA TYR A 67 6.58 -6.91 -5.12
C TYR A 67 5.22 -7.63 -5.14
N HIS A 68 5.10 -8.73 -5.89
CA HIS A 68 3.90 -9.58 -5.88
C HIS A 68 3.67 -10.21 -4.50
N ALA A 69 4.74 -10.58 -3.79
CA ALA A 69 4.65 -11.06 -2.42
C ALA A 69 4.13 -9.97 -1.46
N ASP A 70 4.60 -8.73 -1.59
CA ASP A 70 4.08 -7.60 -0.81
C ASP A 70 2.57 -7.40 -1.03
N HIS A 71 2.09 -7.57 -2.28
CA HIS A 71 0.65 -7.52 -2.57
C HIS A 71 -0.14 -8.64 -1.91
N ALA A 72 0.44 -9.84 -1.83
CA ALA A 72 -0.20 -10.97 -1.17
C ALA A 72 -0.29 -10.76 0.34
N GLU A 73 0.81 -10.39 0.99
CA GLU A 73 0.84 -10.08 2.42
C GLU A 73 -0.12 -8.94 2.77
N TYR A 74 -0.17 -7.91 1.94
CA TYR A 74 -1.11 -6.81 2.10
C TYR A 74 -2.58 -7.27 2.07
N ARG A 75 -2.95 -8.18 1.15
CA ARG A 75 -4.31 -8.75 1.09
C ARG A 75 -4.63 -9.58 2.32
N ASP A 76 -3.68 -10.41 2.75
CA ASP A 76 -3.84 -11.27 3.93
C ASP A 76 -4.04 -10.42 5.19
N THR A 77 -3.26 -9.34 5.33
CA THR A 77 -3.40 -8.37 6.42
C THR A 77 -4.76 -7.69 6.37
N ARG A 78 -5.17 -7.21 5.19
CA ARG A 78 -6.46 -6.56 4.99
C ARG A 78 -7.63 -7.49 5.32
N TRP A 79 -7.55 -8.78 4.99
CA TRP A 79 -8.56 -9.77 5.34
C TRP A 79 -8.56 -10.11 6.83
N ALA A 80 -7.38 -10.20 7.44
CA ALA A 80 -7.23 -10.49 8.87
C ALA A 80 -7.83 -9.39 9.76
N MET A 81 -7.85 -8.14 9.30
CA MET A 81 -8.46 -7.02 10.02
C MET A 81 -9.99 -7.13 10.13
N LEU A 82 -10.68 -7.86 9.25
CA LEU A 82 -12.14 -7.93 9.25
C LEU A 82 -12.69 -8.69 10.45
N THR A 83 -13.79 -8.17 11.02
CA THR A 83 -14.64 -8.93 11.93
C THR A 83 -15.35 -10.07 11.19
N GLU A 84 -15.87 -11.05 11.93
CA GLU A 84 -16.63 -12.16 11.33
C GLU A 84 -17.89 -11.67 10.58
N GLU A 85 -18.58 -10.66 11.13
CA GLU A 85 -19.72 -10.02 10.49
C GLU A 85 -19.32 -9.35 9.16
N ASP A 86 -18.18 -8.67 9.13
CA ASP A 86 -17.70 -8.02 7.91
C ASP A 86 -17.21 -9.00 6.86
N ARG A 87 -16.61 -10.12 7.27
CA ARG A 87 -16.27 -11.21 6.34
C ARG A 87 -17.52 -11.75 5.68
N ALA A 88 -18.57 -12.03 6.46
CA ALA A 88 -19.85 -12.48 5.92
C ALA A 88 -20.47 -11.45 4.95
N ALA A 89 -20.38 -10.14 5.27
CA ALA A 89 -20.85 -9.09 4.38
C ALA A 89 -20.05 -8.99 3.07
N VAL A 90 -18.73 -9.18 3.13
CA VAL A 90 -17.85 -9.20 1.95
C VAL A 90 -18.15 -10.42 1.08
N GLU A 91 -18.30 -11.61 1.68
CA GLU A 91 -18.62 -12.85 0.97
C GLU A 91 -20.00 -12.83 0.31
N ALA A 92 -20.98 -12.17 0.94
CA ALA A 92 -22.33 -12.03 0.40
C ALA A 92 -22.42 -11.04 -0.78
N SER A 93 -21.39 -10.23 -1.03
CA SER A 93 -21.38 -9.21 -2.08
C SER A 93 -20.26 -9.47 -3.10
N PRO A 94 -20.58 -9.89 -4.34
CA PRO A 94 -19.57 -10.15 -5.37
C PRO A 94 -18.64 -8.96 -5.66
N SER A 95 -19.16 -7.74 -5.55
CA SER A 95 -18.38 -6.51 -5.75
C SER A 95 -17.36 -6.31 -4.62
N LEU A 96 -17.78 -6.50 -3.36
CA LEU A 96 -16.89 -6.41 -2.21
C LEU A 96 -15.86 -7.53 -2.24
N ALA A 97 -16.28 -8.77 -2.44
CA ALA A 97 -15.37 -9.92 -2.55
C ALA A 97 -14.27 -9.66 -3.61
N LYS A 98 -14.63 -9.14 -4.78
CA LYS A 98 -13.66 -8.78 -5.83
C LYS A 98 -12.65 -7.72 -5.36
N SER A 99 -13.08 -6.74 -4.57
CA SER A 99 -12.20 -5.69 -4.05
C SER A 99 -11.15 -6.22 -3.06
N PHE A 100 -11.40 -7.35 -2.38
CA PHE A 100 -10.41 -7.97 -1.47
C PHE A 100 -9.35 -8.79 -2.21
N ALA A 101 -9.52 -9.02 -3.51
CA ALA A 101 -8.47 -9.54 -4.37
C ALA A 101 -7.46 -8.45 -4.81
N TRP A 102 -7.74 -7.16 -4.57
CA TRP A 102 -6.83 -6.07 -4.91
C TRP A 102 -5.76 -5.89 -3.84
N GLY A 103 -4.54 -5.57 -4.28
CA GLY A 103 -3.40 -5.38 -3.40
C GLY A 103 -3.25 -3.93 -2.92
N ILE A 104 -2.01 -3.57 -2.56
CA ILE A 104 -1.59 -2.22 -2.17
C ILE A 104 -2.18 -1.16 -3.12
N ALA A 105 -2.67 -0.06 -2.55
CA ALA A 105 -3.30 1.05 -3.28
C ALA A 105 -4.53 0.67 -4.14
N GLY A 106 -5.15 -0.48 -3.86
CA GLY A 106 -6.35 -0.95 -4.56
C GLY A 106 -6.09 -1.40 -6.00
N ILE A 107 -4.86 -1.82 -6.33
CA ILE A 107 -4.52 -2.27 -7.69
C ILE A 107 -4.85 -3.75 -7.90
N ALA A 108 -5.34 -4.06 -9.09
CA ALA A 108 -5.59 -5.44 -9.54
C ALA A 108 -4.46 -5.99 -10.41
N ASN A 109 -3.64 -5.12 -11.00
CA ASN A 109 -2.45 -5.49 -11.78
C ASN A 109 -1.20 -5.27 -10.92
N PHE A 110 -0.58 -6.36 -10.45
CA PHE A 110 0.59 -6.31 -9.57
C PHE A 110 1.91 -6.02 -10.30
N ASP A 111 1.87 -5.78 -11.61
CA ASP A 111 3.01 -5.28 -12.38
C ASP A 111 3.03 -3.74 -12.50
N THR A 112 1.98 -3.08 -12.02
CA THR A 112 1.87 -1.61 -12.03
C THR A 112 2.06 -1.04 -10.63
N VAL A 113 2.52 0.20 -10.53
CA VAL A 113 2.72 0.89 -9.25
C VAL A 113 1.72 2.04 -9.17
N LYS A 114 0.95 2.11 -8.08
CA LYS A 114 -0.01 3.20 -7.88
C LYS A 114 0.15 3.86 -6.53
N CYS A 115 0.27 5.18 -6.64
CA CYS A 115 0.50 6.21 -5.67
C CYS A 115 1.62 5.88 -4.64
N LEU A 116 2.75 6.54 -4.77
CA LEU A 116 3.95 6.29 -3.96
C LEU A 116 3.70 6.53 -2.46
N HIS A 117 2.78 7.42 -2.11
CA HIS A 117 2.36 7.63 -0.71
C HIS A 117 1.74 6.38 -0.06
N ALA A 118 0.98 5.57 -0.79
CA ALA A 118 0.40 4.33 -0.26
C ALA A 118 1.49 3.27 -0.07
N HIS A 119 2.44 3.21 -1.01
CA HIS A 119 3.61 2.35 -0.89
C HIS A 119 4.52 2.75 0.27
N MET A 120 4.74 4.05 0.49
CA MET A 120 5.52 4.55 1.62
C MET A 120 4.83 4.27 2.95
N ALA A 121 3.52 4.50 3.07
CA ALA A 121 2.78 4.16 4.29
C ALA A 121 2.86 2.65 4.60
N HIS A 122 2.68 1.80 3.58
CA HIS A 122 2.81 0.35 3.73
C HIS A 122 4.24 -0.06 4.11
N HIS A 123 5.25 0.60 3.56
CA HIS A 123 6.65 0.37 3.90
C HIS A 123 6.96 0.69 5.36
N LEU A 124 6.55 1.87 5.83
CA LEU A 124 6.74 2.30 7.22
C LEU A 124 6.03 1.37 8.20
N ALA A 125 4.82 0.93 7.87
CA ALA A 125 4.08 -0.04 8.67
C ALA A 125 4.78 -1.40 8.81
N ASN A 126 5.70 -1.72 7.90
CA ASN A 126 6.48 -2.96 7.89
C ASN A 126 7.96 -2.74 8.21
N ALA A 127 8.35 -1.58 8.74
CA ALA A 127 9.76 -1.24 8.97
C ALA A 127 10.49 -2.26 9.86
N GLU A 128 9.82 -2.79 10.89
CA GLU A 128 10.40 -3.83 11.78
C GLU A 128 10.73 -5.14 11.06
N ARG A 129 10.14 -5.37 9.88
CA ARG A 129 10.38 -6.53 9.02
C ARG A 129 11.28 -6.22 7.82
N GLY A 130 11.90 -5.04 7.79
CA GLY A 130 12.72 -4.57 6.67
C GLY A 130 11.92 -3.86 5.57
N GLY A 131 10.67 -3.50 5.83
CA GLY A 131 9.79 -2.75 4.94
C GLY A 131 9.38 -3.53 3.68
N THR A 132 8.81 -2.81 2.72
CA THR A 132 8.29 -3.37 1.45
C THR A 132 9.19 -3.05 0.27
N THR A 133 9.05 -3.81 -0.82
CA THR A 133 9.88 -3.76 -2.03
C THR A 133 9.91 -2.37 -2.66
N ILE A 134 8.73 -1.82 -3.00
CA ILE A 134 8.65 -0.48 -3.58
C ILE A 134 9.07 0.59 -2.58
N GLY A 135 8.76 0.40 -1.30
CA GLY A 135 9.20 1.32 -0.25
C GLY A 135 10.72 1.45 -0.16
N ARG A 136 11.45 0.32 -0.18
CA ARG A 136 12.93 0.34 -0.21
C ARG A 136 13.46 1.05 -1.46
N CYS A 137 12.85 0.81 -2.62
CA CYS A 137 13.22 1.55 -3.83
C CYS A 137 12.96 3.07 -3.71
N ILE A 138 11.95 3.48 -2.95
CA ILE A 138 11.69 4.90 -2.67
C ILE A 138 12.74 5.44 -1.69
N GLU A 139 13.07 4.72 -0.62
CA GLU A 139 14.11 5.14 0.33
C GLU A 139 15.46 5.35 -0.36
N GLU A 140 15.87 4.43 -1.24
CA GLU A 140 17.08 4.57 -2.08
C GLU A 140 17.10 5.88 -2.88
N LEU A 141 15.93 6.34 -3.34
CA LEU A 141 15.79 7.58 -4.12
C LEU A 141 15.75 8.83 -3.24
N LEU A 142 15.40 8.71 -1.96
CA LEU A 142 15.37 9.81 -1.00
C LEU A 142 16.72 10.05 -0.34
N ASP A 143 17.53 8.99 -0.18
CA ASP A 143 18.86 9.04 0.45
C ASP A 143 19.99 9.41 -0.52
N GLY A 144 19.73 9.42 -1.84
CA GLY A 144 20.68 9.79 -2.90
C GLY A 144 20.58 11.25 -3.33
#